data_AF-A0A926XU72-F1
#
_entry.id   AF-A0A926XU72-F1
#
_cell.length_a   1.000
_cell.length_b   1.000
_cell.length_c   1.000
_cell.angle_alpha   90.00
_cell.angle_beta   90.00
_cell.angle_gamma   90.00
#
_symmetry.space_group_name_H-M   'P 1'
#
loop_
_entity.id
_entity.type
_entity.pdbx_description
1 polymer ?
#
loop_
_entity_poly.entity_id
_entity_poly.type
_entity_poly.pdbx_seq_one_letter_code
_entity_poly.pdbx_strand_id
1 'polypeptide(L)'
;MKLNPLIATPALILLMGIANITPSARSEEVYMDGNCRHDPNLESDGDRFTVFYGRKFIVNNQTYWLYAAQYQDGSAIFCVSRPDFNRPQMIRSEEINNHFIEKVEQDGNNNPMFYVQVREGQNSNVPLVNYRLNLSNPNRPVVTYLSTEQ
;
A
#
# COMPACT_ATOMS: atom_id res chain seq x y z
N MET A 1 -25.12 78.02 -16.07
CA MET A 1 -25.09 76.87 -16.99
C MET A 1 -25.73 75.67 -16.30
N LYS A 2 -26.74 75.08 -16.94
CA LYS A 2 -27.44 73.85 -16.54
C LYS A 2 -26.54 72.63 -16.74
N LEU A 3 -26.69 71.59 -15.92
CA LEU A 3 -26.71 70.19 -16.39
C LEU A 3 -27.30 69.27 -15.30
N ASN A 4 -28.29 68.48 -15.74
CA ASN A 4 -29.08 67.50 -14.98
C ASN A 4 -28.36 66.12 -14.90
N PRO A 5 -29.06 64.99 -14.64
CA PRO A 5 -28.93 64.19 -13.43
C PRO A 5 -28.15 62.89 -13.66
N LEU A 6 -27.61 62.30 -12.59
CA LEU A 6 -26.93 61.00 -12.68
C LEU A 6 -27.96 59.86 -12.60
N ILE A 7 -28.01 59.06 -13.66
CA ILE A 7 -28.89 57.90 -13.84
C ILE A 7 -28.33 56.71 -13.06
N ALA A 8 -29.13 56.13 -12.17
CA ALA A 8 -28.82 54.89 -11.47
C ALA A 8 -29.13 53.68 -12.36
N THR A 9 -28.14 52.82 -12.59
CA THR A 9 -28.27 51.52 -13.28
C THR A 9 -28.19 50.40 -12.24
N PRO A 10 -29.13 49.43 -12.22
CA PRO A 10 -29.01 48.26 -11.35
C PRO A 10 -28.09 47.21 -11.99
N ALA A 11 -27.05 46.81 -11.27
CA ALA A 11 -26.17 45.70 -11.64
C ALA A 11 -26.86 44.36 -11.37
N LEU A 12 -27.06 43.57 -12.42
CA LEU A 12 -27.59 42.20 -12.36
C LEU A 12 -26.44 41.25 -11.96
N ILE A 13 -26.44 40.74 -10.73
CA ILE A 13 -25.43 39.81 -10.24
C ILE A 13 -25.82 38.38 -10.64
N LEU A 14 -25.03 37.77 -11.53
CA LEU A 14 -25.13 36.36 -11.91
C LEU A 14 -24.45 35.50 -10.83
N LEU A 15 -25.21 34.73 -10.05
CA LEU A 15 -24.66 33.72 -9.14
C LEU A 15 -24.32 32.46 -9.93
N MET A 16 -23.07 32.33 -10.37
CA MET A 16 -22.55 31.04 -10.87
C MET A 16 -22.26 30.13 -9.66
N GLY A 17 -23.04 29.06 -9.53
CA GLY A 17 -22.79 27.99 -8.58
C GLY A 17 -21.51 27.26 -8.94
N ILE A 18 -20.51 27.36 -8.05
CA ILE A 18 -19.29 26.56 -8.12
C ILE A 18 -19.64 25.14 -7.65
N ALA A 19 -19.79 24.22 -8.60
CA ALA A 19 -19.77 22.80 -8.30
C ALA A 19 -18.38 22.48 -7.75
N ASN A 20 -18.27 22.26 -6.44
CA ASN A 20 -17.08 21.74 -5.80
C ASN A 20 -16.87 20.30 -6.26
N ILE A 21 -16.20 20.13 -7.40
CA ILE A 21 -15.63 18.84 -7.80
C ILE A 21 -14.50 18.59 -6.81
N THR A 22 -14.77 17.86 -5.74
CA THR A 22 -13.73 17.35 -4.86
C THR A 22 -12.98 16.28 -5.65
N PRO A 23 -11.67 16.44 -5.94
CA PRO A 23 -10.91 15.36 -6.54
C PRO A 23 -10.89 14.21 -5.54
N SER A 24 -11.41 13.05 -5.96
CA SER A 24 -11.23 11.79 -5.25
C SER A 24 -9.72 11.57 -5.11
N ALA A 25 -9.24 11.50 -3.87
CA ALA A 25 -7.84 11.21 -3.57
C ALA A 25 -7.52 9.81 -4.08
N ARG A 26 -7.02 9.71 -5.32
CA ARG A 26 -6.24 8.56 -5.74
C ARG A 26 -5.01 8.56 -4.84
N SER A 27 -4.99 7.68 -3.85
CA SER A 27 -3.75 7.27 -3.20
C SER A 27 -2.80 6.90 -4.34
N GLU A 28 -1.71 7.63 -4.50
CA GLU A 28 -0.72 7.39 -5.55
C GLU A 28 -0.30 5.92 -5.46
N GLU A 29 -0.37 5.20 -6.59
CA GLU A 29 0.11 3.82 -6.65
C GLU A 29 1.61 3.82 -6.37
N VAL A 30 2.04 2.97 -5.44
CA VAL A 30 3.44 2.86 -5.04
C VAL A 30 4.04 1.65 -5.75
N TYR A 31 5.14 1.86 -6.46
CA TYR A 31 5.84 0.80 -7.20
C TYR A 31 7.18 0.44 -6.56
N MET A 32 7.55 -0.83 -6.62
CA MET A 32 8.82 -1.37 -6.11
C MET A 32 9.48 -2.28 -7.14
N ASP A 33 10.81 -2.37 -7.11
CA ASP A 33 11.53 -3.41 -7.83
C ASP A 33 11.61 -4.73 -7.02
N GLY A 34 12.10 -5.80 -7.65
CA GLY A 34 12.36 -7.08 -6.98
C GLY A 34 13.39 -7.04 -5.85
N ASN A 35 14.06 -5.90 -5.60
CA ASN A 35 14.94 -5.67 -4.45
C ASN A 35 14.28 -4.77 -3.39
N CYS A 36 12.96 -4.58 -3.45
CA CYS A 36 12.17 -3.74 -2.55
C CYS A 36 12.50 -2.24 -2.63
N ARG A 37 13.21 -1.78 -3.66
CA ARG A 37 13.51 -0.35 -3.81
C ARG A 37 12.31 0.34 -4.43
N HIS A 38 11.87 1.43 -3.81
CA HIS A 38 10.86 2.30 -4.38
C HIS A 38 11.50 3.12 -5.51
N ASP A 39 10.95 3.00 -6.71
CA ASP A 39 11.33 3.82 -7.85
C ASP A 39 10.04 4.19 -8.62
N PRO A 40 9.61 5.46 -8.53
CA PRO A 40 8.39 5.90 -9.22
C PRO A 40 8.56 5.93 -10.75
N ASN A 41 9.78 5.83 -11.27
CA ASN A 41 10.09 5.82 -12.70
C ASN A 41 10.40 4.42 -13.22
N LEU A 42 10.13 3.35 -12.45
CA LEU A 42 10.20 1.98 -12.94
C LEU A 42 9.38 1.86 -14.22
N GLU A 43 10.07 1.69 -15.34
CA GLU A 43 9.42 1.51 -16.64
C GLU A 43 8.49 0.28 -16.56
N SER A 44 7.36 0.37 -17.27
CA SER A 44 6.30 -0.65 -17.19
C SER A 44 6.73 -2.04 -17.68
N ASP A 45 7.90 -2.14 -18.32
CA ASP A 45 8.39 -3.33 -19.00
C ASP A 45 9.38 -4.17 -18.15
N GLY A 46 9.62 -3.79 -16.88
CA GLY A 46 10.54 -4.49 -15.96
C GLY A 46 9.88 -5.21 -14.77
N ASP A 47 10.72 -5.72 -13.85
CA ASP A 47 10.36 -6.36 -12.55
C ASP A 47 9.66 -5.39 -11.59
N ARG A 48 8.48 -4.90 -11.99
CA ARG A 48 7.68 -3.92 -11.25
C ARG A 48 6.63 -4.62 -10.39
N PHE A 49 6.65 -4.31 -9.11
CA PHE A 49 5.67 -4.74 -8.13
C PHE A 49 4.83 -3.55 -7.67
N THR A 50 3.51 -3.71 -7.62
CA THR A 50 2.60 -2.70 -7.09
C THR A 50 2.30 -2.99 -5.63
N VAL A 51 2.59 -2.03 -4.75
CA VAL A 51 2.31 -2.18 -3.31
C VAL A 51 0.80 -2.16 -3.08
N PHE A 52 0.25 -3.25 -2.55
CA PHE A 52 -1.17 -3.36 -2.19
C PHE A 52 -1.39 -3.35 -0.68
N TYR A 53 -0.34 -3.56 0.11
CA TYR A 53 -0.39 -3.50 1.57
C TYR A 53 0.82 -2.77 2.13
N GLY A 54 0.59 -1.92 3.12
CA GLY A 54 1.62 -1.22 3.87
C GLY A 54 1.17 -0.94 5.31
N ARG A 55 1.98 -1.35 6.30
CA ARG A 55 1.72 -1.05 7.71
C ARG A 55 2.99 -0.75 8.50
N LYS A 56 2.88 0.25 9.37
CA LYS A 56 3.92 0.65 10.31
C LYS A 56 3.96 -0.31 11.51
N PHE A 57 5.15 -0.60 12.00
CA PHE A 57 5.36 -1.28 13.27
C PHE A 57 6.58 -0.73 14.01
N ILE A 58 6.67 -1.03 15.31
CA ILE A 58 7.74 -0.50 16.18
C ILE A 58 8.47 -1.68 16.85
N VAL A 59 9.80 -1.66 16.76
CA VAL A 59 10.69 -2.63 17.42
C VAL A 59 11.81 -1.85 18.06
N ASN A 60 12.11 -2.09 19.35
CA ASN A 60 13.20 -1.42 20.07
C ASN A 60 13.16 0.11 19.92
N ASN A 61 11.97 0.71 20.01
CA ASN A 61 11.73 2.15 19.83
C ASN A 61 12.12 2.71 18.44
N GLN A 62 12.30 1.84 17.45
CA GLN A 62 12.57 2.21 16.07
C GLN A 62 11.35 1.87 15.20
N THR A 63 10.95 2.83 14.36
CA THR A 63 9.86 2.66 13.40
C THR A 63 10.34 1.90 12.17
N TYR A 64 9.51 0.96 11.73
CA TYR A 64 9.66 0.19 10.50
C TYR A 64 8.33 0.11 9.76
N TRP A 65 8.39 -0.34 8.52
CA TRP A 65 7.23 -0.63 7.68
C TRP A 65 7.35 -2.02 7.07
N LEU A 66 6.25 -2.75 7.07
CA LEU A 66 6.05 -3.94 6.25
C LEU A 66 5.25 -3.53 5.01
N TYR A 67 5.71 -3.97 3.84
CA TYR A 67 5.01 -3.84 2.58
C TYR A 67 4.79 -5.23 1.98
N ALA A 68 3.63 -5.43 1.34
CA ALA A 68 3.41 -6.52 0.40
C ALA A 68 3.13 -5.91 -0.97
N ALA A 69 3.85 -6.39 -1.98
CA ALA A 69 3.79 -5.86 -3.33
C ALA A 69 3.57 -6.99 -4.32
N GLN A 70 2.68 -6.78 -5.28
CA GLN A 70 2.21 -7.79 -6.22
C GLN A 70 2.85 -7.59 -7.59
N TYR A 71 3.30 -8.69 -8.21
CA TYR A 71 3.79 -8.74 -9.57
C TYR A 71 2.65 -8.86 -10.59
N GLN A 72 2.97 -8.71 -11.88
CA GLN A 72 1.97 -8.72 -12.95
C GLN A 72 1.17 -10.04 -13.04
N ASP A 73 1.75 -11.16 -12.61
CA ASP A 73 1.09 -12.47 -12.59
C ASP A 73 0.18 -12.69 -11.37
N GLY A 74 0.18 -11.74 -10.42
CA GLY A 74 -0.59 -11.80 -9.18
C GLY A 74 0.17 -12.35 -7.97
N SER A 75 1.38 -12.88 -8.15
CA SER A 75 2.25 -13.31 -7.04
C SER A 75 2.76 -12.11 -6.25
N ALA A 76 3.10 -12.29 -4.98
CA ALA A 76 3.57 -11.20 -4.13
C ALA A 76 4.94 -11.43 -3.53
N ILE A 77 5.62 -10.33 -3.20
CA ILE A 77 6.81 -10.29 -2.36
C ILE A 77 6.54 -9.47 -1.10
N PHE A 78 7.25 -9.80 -0.03
CA PHE A 78 7.22 -9.06 1.21
C PHE A 78 8.52 -8.32 1.46
N CYS A 79 8.40 -7.05 1.85
CA CYS A 79 9.51 -6.13 2.05
C CYS A 79 9.40 -5.48 3.43
N VAL A 80 10.52 -5.34 4.12
CA VAL A 80 10.64 -4.53 5.34
C VAL A 80 11.57 -3.35 5.08
N SER A 81 11.23 -2.18 5.59
CA SER A 81 12.14 -1.02 5.51
C SER A 81 11.99 -0.11 6.73
N ARG A 82 12.91 0.85 6.84
CA ARG A 82 12.67 2.06 7.64
C ARG A 82 11.67 2.97 6.90
N PRO A 83 11.14 4.03 7.53
CA PRO A 83 10.27 4.99 6.86
C PRO A 83 10.83 5.46 5.50
N ASP A 84 9.92 5.77 4.58
CA ASP A 84 10.23 6.30 3.25
C ASP A 84 11.12 5.36 2.42
N PHE A 85 10.86 4.04 2.51
CA PHE A 85 11.60 2.99 1.79
C PHE A 85 13.11 3.00 2.07
N ASN A 86 13.54 3.55 3.20
CA ASN A 86 14.94 3.62 3.55
C ASN A 86 15.46 2.23 3.99
N ARG A 87 16.59 1.81 3.41
CA ARG A 87 17.19 0.47 3.62
C ARG A 87 16.14 -0.65 3.47
N PRO A 88 15.51 -0.74 2.30
CA PRO A 88 14.51 -1.78 2.09
C PRO A 88 15.21 -3.13 2.00
N GLN A 89 14.53 -4.16 2.49
CA GLN A 89 15.01 -5.52 2.49
C GLN A 89 13.84 -6.46 2.19
N MET A 90 14.03 -7.36 1.23
CA MET A 90 13.11 -8.47 1.01
C MET A 90 13.17 -9.45 2.18
N ILE A 91 12.00 -9.86 2.66
CA ILE A 91 11.87 -10.95 3.62
C ILE A 91 12.11 -12.25 2.86
N ARG A 92 13.21 -12.97 3.13
CA ARG A 92 13.53 -14.21 2.42
C ARG A 92 12.76 -15.39 3.04
N SER A 93 11.60 -15.70 2.49
CA SER A 93 10.73 -16.81 2.92
C SER A 93 10.02 -17.40 1.72
N GLU A 94 10.25 -18.70 1.47
CA GLU A 94 9.61 -19.44 0.37
C GLU A 94 8.13 -19.69 0.66
N GLU A 95 7.71 -19.59 1.91
CA GLU A 95 6.35 -19.81 2.38
C GLU A 95 5.38 -18.69 1.99
N ILE A 96 5.87 -17.45 1.83
CA ILE A 96 5.02 -16.28 1.57
C ILE A 96 5.42 -15.47 0.33
N ASN A 97 6.67 -15.55 -0.14
CA ASN A 97 7.06 -14.88 -1.37
C ASN A 97 6.74 -15.73 -2.60
N ASN A 98 6.47 -15.05 -3.70
CA ASN A 98 6.12 -15.63 -5.01
C ASN A 98 4.84 -16.48 -4.95
N HIS A 99 3.96 -16.17 -4.01
CA HIS A 99 2.63 -16.79 -3.88
C HIS A 99 1.52 -15.75 -4.03
N PHE A 100 0.30 -16.23 -4.25
CA PHE A 100 -0.90 -15.40 -4.25
C PHE A 100 -1.30 -15.11 -2.80
N ILE A 101 -1.51 -13.84 -2.47
CA ILE A 101 -1.84 -13.41 -1.11
C ILE A 101 -3.31 -13.04 -1.06
N GLU A 102 -4.05 -13.76 -0.22
CA GLU A 102 -5.45 -13.45 0.07
C GLU A 102 -5.54 -12.22 0.97
N LYS A 103 -4.73 -12.23 2.03
CA LYS A 103 -4.87 -11.29 3.13
C LYS A 103 -3.57 -11.10 3.89
N VAL A 104 -3.34 -9.87 4.35
CA VAL A 104 -2.30 -9.54 5.32
C VAL A 104 -2.92 -8.71 6.43
N GLU A 105 -2.73 -9.12 7.68
CA GLU A 105 -3.25 -8.41 8.85
C GLU A 105 -2.18 -8.22 9.91
N GLN A 106 -2.20 -7.08 10.59
CA GLN A 106 -1.30 -6.81 11.70
C GLN A 106 -1.99 -7.20 13.02
N ASP A 107 -1.25 -7.85 13.92
CA ASP A 107 -1.73 -8.29 15.24
C ASP A 107 -1.81 -7.10 16.23
N GLY A 108 -2.62 -6.10 15.90
CA GLY A 108 -2.77 -4.87 16.67
C GLY A 108 -1.83 -3.73 16.23
N ASN A 109 -2.11 -2.53 16.74
CA ASN A 109 -1.44 -1.32 16.28
C ASN A 109 0.05 -1.31 16.63
N ASN A 110 0.90 -1.04 15.64
CA ASN A 110 2.36 -1.02 15.73
C ASN A 110 3.02 -2.37 16.13
N ASN A 111 2.26 -3.46 16.26
CA ASN A 111 2.80 -4.77 16.63
C ASN A 111 3.69 -5.32 15.48
N PRO A 112 4.88 -5.87 15.76
CA PRO A 112 5.70 -6.52 14.74
C PRO A 112 5.19 -7.88 14.26
N MET A 113 4.02 -8.33 14.71
CA MET A 113 3.41 -9.61 14.33
C MET A 113 2.33 -9.40 13.26
N PHE A 114 2.35 -10.25 12.24
CA PHE A 114 1.43 -10.20 11.12
C PHE A 114 0.89 -11.59 10.79
N TYR A 115 -0.36 -11.66 10.39
CA TYR A 115 -1.00 -12.83 9.82
C TYR A 115 -0.99 -12.70 8.30
N VAL A 116 -0.50 -13.72 7.62
CA VAL A 116 -0.42 -13.78 6.16
C VAL A 116 -1.20 -14.99 5.70
N GLN A 117 -2.23 -14.77 4.88
CA GLN A 117 -3.01 -15.83 4.29
C GLN A 117 -2.62 -15.98 2.82
N VAL A 118 -2.05 -17.14 2.51
CA VAL A 118 -1.55 -17.52 1.19
C VAL A 118 -2.58 -18.40 0.50
N ARG A 119 -2.85 -18.12 -0.78
CA ARG A 119 -3.78 -18.88 -1.61
C ARG A 119 -2.98 -19.82 -2.52
N GLU A 120 -3.23 -21.14 -2.46
CA GLU A 120 -2.52 -22.17 -3.24
C GLU A 120 -3.02 -22.26 -4.70
N GLY A 121 -2.99 -21.14 -5.42
CA GLY A 121 -3.35 -21.05 -6.85
C GLY A 121 -4.26 -19.88 -7.17
N GLN A 122 -4.61 -19.74 -8.45
CA GLN A 122 -5.41 -18.61 -8.95
C GLN A 122 -6.93 -18.85 -8.89
N ASN A 123 -7.38 -20.09 -8.67
CA ASN A 123 -8.80 -20.44 -8.65
C ASN A 123 -9.47 -20.05 -7.31
N SER A 124 -10.79 -19.88 -7.32
CA SER A 124 -11.55 -19.42 -6.14
C SER A 124 -11.78 -20.47 -5.05
N ASN A 125 -11.58 -21.76 -5.35
CA ASN A 125 -11.74 -22.89 -4.41
C ASN A 125 -10.41 -23.62 -4.27
N VAL A 126 -9.41 -22.93 -3.76
CA VAL A 126 -8.10 -23.52 -3.45
C VAL A 126 -7.81 -23.36 -1.96
N PRO A 127 -6.99 -24.24 -1.36
CA PRO A 127 -6.63 -24.13 0.04
C PRO A 127 -6.03 -22.76 0.37
N LEU A 128 -6.38 -22.24 1.55
CA LEU A 128 -5.76 -21.06 2.12
C LEU A 128 -4.85 -21.47 3.27
N VAL A 129 -3.57 -21.15 3.17
CA VAL A 129 -2.57 -21.45 4.20
C VAL A 129 -2.30 -20.20 5.01
N ASN A 130 -2.52 -20.31 6.33
CA ASN A 130 -2.28 -19.21 7.26
C ASN A 130 -0.88 -19.32 7.86
N TYR A 131 -0.14 -18.23 7.76
CA TYR A 131 1.16 -18.05 8.38
C TYR A 131 1.14 -16.88 9.36
N ARG A 132 2.06 -16.94 10.33
CA ARG A 132 2.44 -15.81 11.17
C ARG A 132 3.81 -15.34 10.76
N LEU A 133 3.92 -14.06 10.41
CA LEU A 133 5.17 -13.37 10.18
C LEU A 133 5.54 -12.55 11.43
N ASN A 134 6.66 -12.89 12.04
CA ASN A 134 7.23 -12.20 13.20
C ASN A 134 8.41 -11.32 12.76
N LEU A 135 8.25 -10.00 12.93
CA LEU A 135 9.25 -8.97 12.65
C LEU A 135 9.85 -8.35 13.91
N SER A 136 9.76 -8.99 15.09
CA SER A 136 10.41 -8.52 16.32
C SER A 136 11.94 -8.39 16.16
N ASN A 137 12.52 -9.04 15.15
CA ASN A 137 13.83 -8.71 14.61
C ASN A 137 13.73 -8.52 13.08
N PRO A 138 13.63 -7.29 12.57
CA PRO A 138 13.44 -7.02 11.14
C PRO A 138 14.56 -7.58 10.24
N ASN A 139 15.76 -7.76 10.77
CA ASN A 139 16.89 -8.31 10.02
C ASN A 139 16.86 -9.85 9.95
N ARG A 140 16.04 -10.49 10.81
CA ARG A 140 15.85 -11.94 10.85
C ARG A 140 14.37 -12.26 11.06
N PRO A 141 13.52 -12.00 10.04
CA PRO A 141 12.11 -12.37 10.08
C PRO A 141 11.92 -13.86 10.35
N VAL A 142 10.83 -14.21 11.03
CA VAL A 142 10.44 -15.61 11.24
C VAL A 142 9.03 -15.81 10.71
N VAL A 143 8.87 -16.80 9.83
CA VAL A 143 7.55 -17.22 9.34
C VAL A 143 7.20 -18.55 10.00
N THR A 144 5.96 -18.69 10.46
CA THR A 144 5.49 -19.89 11.16
C THR A 144 4.13 -20.29 10.61
N TYR A 145 4.00 -21.54 10.17
CA TYR A 145 2.73 -22.13 9.79
C TYR A 145 1.74 -22.10 10.97
N LEU A 146 0.48 -21.80 10.68
CA LEU A 146 -0.61 -21.84 11.67
C LEU A 146 -1.63 -22.92 11.34
N SER A 147 -2.21 -22.86 10.14
CA SER A 147 -3.31 -23.73 9.73
C SER A 147 -3.50 -23.69 8.21
N THR A 148 -4.33 -24.59 7.72
CA THR A 148 -4.86 -24.59 6.36
C THR A 148 -6.38 -24.62 6.41
N GLU A 149 -7.03 -23.78 5.62
CA GLU A 149 -8.48 -23.76 5.39
C GLU A 149 -8.79 -24.39 4.04
N GLN A 150 -9.87 -25.19 3.98
CA GLN A 150 -10.34 -25.90 2.78
C GLN A 150 -11.66 -25.34 2.28
#